data_AF-A0A963NX02-F1
#
_entry.id   AF-A0A963NX02-F1
#
_cell.length_a   1.000
_cell.length_b   1.000
_cell.length_c   1.000
_cell.angle_alpha   90.00
_cell.angle_beta   90.00
_cell.angle_gamma   90.00
#
_symmetry.space_group_name_H-M   'P 1'
#
loop_
_entity.id
_entity.type
_entity.pdbx_description
1 polymer ?
#
loop_
_entity_poly.entity_id
_entity_poly.type
_entity_poly.pdbx_seq_one_letter_code
_entity_poly.pdbx_strand_id
1 'polypeptide(L)' 'AAAEFGIAPEAFDRGFAAAETADRVAAEWQQTARLGVTGYPTLLAFAGGRPEVVTIGWRPPEEVLAAVDALAGTGA' A
#
# COMPACT_ATOMS: atom_id res chain seq x y z
N ALA A 1 -13.38 -12.46 -12.82
CA ALA A 1 -14.51 -11.65 -12.26
C ALA A 1 -14.55 -11.80 -10.73
N ALA A 2 -15.22 -10.92 -9.98
CA ALA A 2 -15.23 -10.96 -8.49
C ALA A 2 -15.64 -12.33 -7.89
N ALA A 3 -16.47 -13.09 -8.60
CA ALA A 3 -16.86 -14.46 -8.23
C ALA A 3 -15.69 -15.45 -8.11
N GLU A 4 -14.59 -15.25 -8.87
CA GLU A 4 -13.37 -16.08 -8.77
C GLU A 4 -12.70 -15.96 -7.38
N PHE A 5 -13.01 -14.89 -6.65
CA PHE A 5 -12.52 -14.64 -5.30
C PHE A 5 -13.58 -14.95 -4.22
N GLY A 6 -14.68 -15.63 -4.58
CA GLY A 6 -15.78 -15.96 -3.66
C GLY A 6 -16.65 -14.76 -3.28
N ILE A 7 -16.55 -13.64 -4.01
CA ILE A 7 -17.33 -12.43 -3.76
C ILE A 7 -18.59 -12.47 -4.62
N ALA A 8 -19.75 -12.27 -3.99
CA ALA A 8 -21.03 -12.18 -4.71
C ALA A 8 -20.98 -11.00 -5.72
N PRO A 9 -21.22 -11.24 -7.02
CA PRO A 9 -21.12 -10.20 -8.05
C PRO A 9 -21.94 -8.95 -7.75
N GLU A 10 -23.18 -9.12 -7.27
CA GLU A 10 -24.08 -8.01 -6.98
C GLU A 10 -23.59 -7.17 -5.78
N ALA A 11 -22.89 -7.81 -4.83
CA ALA A 11 -22.28 -7.09 -3.71
C ALA A 11 -21.05 -6.31 -4.17
N PHE A 12 -20.23 -6.90 -5.05
CA PHE A 12 -19.09 -6.21 -5.66
C PHE A 12 -19.56 -5.01 -6.48
N ASP A 13 -20.53 -5.18 -7.38
CA ASP A 13 -21.01 -4.12 -8.27
C ASP A 13 -21.59 -2.94 -7.49
N ARG A 14 -22.39 -3.21 -6.45
CA ARG A 14 -22.91 -2.17 -5.56
C ARG A 14 -21.78 -1.43 -4.83
N GLY A 15 -20.79 -2.15 -4.31
CA GLY A 15 -19.66 -1.55 -3.62
C GLY A 15 -18.78 -0.73 -4.57
N PHE A 16 -18.52 -1.24 -5.75
CA PHE A 16 -17.70 -0.58 -6.78
C PHE A 16 -18.35 0.71 -7.28
N ALA A 17 -19.68 0.72 -7.46
CA ALA A 17 -20.42 1.89 -7.91
C ALA A 17 -20.76 2.91 -6.81
N ALA A 18 -20.49 2.61 -5.53
CA ALA A 18 -20.84 3.50 -4.43
C ALA A 18 -19.98 4.77 -4.43
N ALA A 19 -20.60 5.93 -4.20
CA ALA A 19 -19.91 7.22 -4.09
C ALA A 19 -18.84 7.19 -2.97
N GLU A 20 -19.13 6.52 -1.86
CA GLU A 20 -18.18 6.33 -0.76
C GLU A 20 -16.89 5.63 -1.22
N THR A 21 -16.98 4.65 -2.12
CA THR A 21 -15.81 3.98 -2.68
C THR A 21 -14.97 4.94 -3.52
N ALA A 22 -15.60 5.79 -4.32
CA ALA A 22 -14.91 6.82 -5.08
C ALA A 22 -14.20 7.84 -4.17
N ASP A 23 -14.86 8.29 -3.11
CA ASP A 23 -14.29 9.20 -2.11
C ASP A 23 -13.09 8.58 -1.40
N ARG A 24 -13.17 7.29 -1.05
CA ARG A 24 -12.07 6.55 -0.43
C ARG A 24 -10.88 6.38 -1.38
N VAL A 25 -11.11 6.07 -2.65
CA VAL A 25 -10.04 5.99 -3.67
C VAL A 25 -9.37 7.35 -3.85
N ALA A 26 -10.15 8.43 -3.93
CA ALA A 26 -9.60 9.77 -4.03
C ALA A 26 -8.76 10.14 -2.79
N ALA A 27 -9.23 9.82 -1.58
CA ALA A 27 -8.49 10.03 -0.35
C ALA A 27 -7.16 9.24 -0.32
N GLU A 28 -7.15 8.00 -0.81
CA GLU A 28 -5.94 7.17 -0.89
C GLU A 28 -4.91 7.73 -1.88
N TRP A 29 -5.34 8.24 -3.03
CA TRP A 29 -4.45 8.94 -3.96
C TRP A 29 -3.83 10.20 -3.35
N GLN A 30 -4.64 10.99 -2.63
CA GLN A 30 -4.13 12.16 -1.91
C GLN A 30 -3.13 11.76 -0.81
N GLN A 31 -3.40 10.68 -0.07
CA GLN A 31 -2.48 10.16 0.93
C GLN A 31 -1.16 9.71 0.29
N THR A 32 -1.21 8.96 -0.81
CA THR A 32 -0.03 8.50 -1.55
C THR A 32 0.83 9.67 -2.01
N ALA A 33 0.21 10.74 -2.55
CA ALA A 33 0.89 11.96 -2.94
C ALA A 33 1.51 12.70 -1.74
N ARG A 34 0.79 12.82 -0.61
CA ARG A 34 1.29 13.45 0.62
C ARG A 34 2.46 12.71 1.25
N LEU A 35 2.51 11.39 1.09
CA LEU A 35 3.64 10.55 1.51
C LEU A 35 4.84 10.67 0.57
N GLY A 36 4.73 11.42 -0.53
CA GLY A 36 5.84 11.64 -1.46
C GLY A 36 6.18 10.42 -2.32
N VAL A 37 5.25 9.49 -2.52
CA VAL A 37 5.46 8.32 -3.37
C VAL A 37 5.59 8.76 -4.84
N THR A 38 6.75 8.47 -5.45
CA THR A 38 7.07 8.87 -6.84
C THR A 38 7.18 7.71 -7.82
N GLY A 39 7.07 6.46 -7.35
CA GLY A 39 7.15 5.25 -8.17
C GLY A 39 6.45 4.06 -7.52
N TYR A 40 6.24 2.98 -8.28
CA TYR A 40 5.55 1.78 -7.82
C TYR A 40 6.33 0.50 -8.22
N PRO A 41 6.29 -0.58 -7.40
CA PRO A 41 5.75 -0.62 -6.04
C PRO A 41 6.61 0.20 -5.08
N THR A 42 6.02 0.83 -4.06
CA THR A 42 6.74 1.51 -2.98
C THR A 42 6.30 0.93 -1.65
N LEU A 43 7.26 0.64 -0.79
CA LEU A 43 7.01 0.20 0.59
C LEU A 43 7.58 1.24 1.55
N LEU A 44 6.72 1.70 2.47
CA LEU A 44 7.08 2.64 3.53
C LEU A 44 6.89 1.95 4.88
N ALA A 45 7.83 2.15 5.80
CA ALA A 45 7.68 1.83 7.21
C ALA A 45 7.29 3.09 7.98
N PHE A 46 6.50 2.96 9.05
CA PHE A 46 6.17 4.08 9.92
C PHE A 46 6.79 3.86 11.30
N ALA A 47 7.94 4.48 11.54
CA ALA A 47 8.60 4.49 12.85
C ALA A 47 8.38 5.86 13.52
N GLY A 48 7.87 5.87 14.75
CA GLY A 48 7.60 7.13 15.48
C GLY A 48 6.63 8.08 14.76
N GLY A 49 5.70 7.55 13.96
CA GLY A 49 4.71 8.35 13.22
C GLY A 49 5.25 9.07 11.98
N ARG A 50 6.50 8.81 11.58
CA ARG A 50 7.10 9.34 10.35
C ARG A 50 7.28 8.22 9.31
N PRO A 51 6.97 8.48 8.03
CA PRO A 51 7.23 7.50 6.98
C PRO A 51 8.72 7.44 6.66
N GLU A 52 9.26 6.23 6.59
CA GLU A 52 10.61 5.91 6.16
C GLU A 52 10.55 4.98 4.94
N VAL A 53 11.40 5.20 3.94
CA VAL A 53 11.38 4.43 2.69
C VAL A 53 12.09 3.09 2.89
N VAL A 54 11.37 2.00 2.63
CA VAL A 54 11.96 0.65 2.55
C VAL A 54 12.43 0.38 1.11
N THR A 55 11.55 0.61 0.13
CA THR A 55 11.91 0.55 -1.30
C THR A 55 11.02 1.45 -2.13
N ILE A 56 11.59 1.97 -3.22
CA ILE A 56 10.87 2.57 -4.35
C ILE A 56 11.26 1.74 -5.57
N GLY A 57 10.27 1.09 -6.18
CA GLY A 57 10.47 0.11 -7.23
C GLY A 57 10.72 -1.31 -6.73
N TRP A 58 10.79 -2.23 -7.69
CA TRP A 58 11.05 -3.65 -7.43
C TRP A 58 12.48 -3.86 -6.90
N ARG A 59 12.60 -4.76 -5.91
CA ARG A 59 13.86 -5.28 -5.40
C ARG A 59 13.71 -6.75 -5.01
N PRO A 60 14.81 -7.52 -4.94
CA PRO A 60 14.81 -8.86 -4.38
C PRO A 60 14.31 -8.88 -2.92
N PRO A 61 13.59 -9.93 -2.47
CA PRO A 61 13.04 -10.00 -1.12
C PRO A 61 14.09 -9.86 -0.01
N GLU A 62 15.29 -10.40 -0.20
CA GLU A 62 16.38 -10.33 0.77
C GLU A 62 16.86 -8.89 1.01
N GLU A 63 16.87 -8.03 -0.01
CA GLU A 63 17.19 -6.61 0.15
C GLU A 63 16.09 -5.87 0.91
N VAL A 64 14.83 -6.20 0.62
CA VAL A 64 13.67 -5.59 1.28
C VAL A 64 13.64 -5.97 2.76
N LEU A 65 13.86 -7.26 3.08
CA LEU A 65 13.90 -7.75 4.46
C LEU A 65 15.04 -7.11 5.26
N ALA A 66 16.24 -7.02 4.69
CA ALA A 66 17.36 -6.35 5.34
C ALA A 66 17.07 -4.87 5.65
N ALA A 67 16.39 -4.16 4.74
CA ALA A 67 15.98 -2.78 4.97
C ALA A 67 14.94 -2.66 6.09
N VAL A 68 13.98 -3.60 6.17
CA VAL A 68 13.00 -3.65 7.26
C VAL A 68 13.68 -3.91 8.60
N ASP A 69 14.62 -4.87 8.68
CA ASP A 69 15.33 -5.20 9.91
C ASP A 69 16.20 -4.04 10.42
N ALA A 70 16.85 -3.31 9.50
CA ALA A 70 17.61 -2.12 9.83
C ALA A 70 16.72 -1.03 10.45
N LEU A 71 15.52 -0.83 9.92
CA LEU A 71 14.55 0.16 10.42
C LEU A 71 13.90 -0.27 11.75
N ALA A 72 13.69 -1.57 11.96
CA ALA A 72 13.15 -2.11 13.19
C ALA A 72 14.19 -2.15 14.34
N GLY A 73 15.46 -1.89 14.06
CA GLY A 73 16.55 -2.05 15.01
C GLY A 73 16.81 -3.52 15.39
N THR A 74 16.39 -4.46 14.53
CA THR A 74 16.55 -5.91 14.69
C THR A 74 17.72 -6.49 13.90
N GLY A 75 18.50 -5.64 13.21
CA GLY A 75 19.75 -6.04 12.56
C GLY A 75 20.81 -6.50 13.57
N ALA A 76 21.53 -7.57 13.22
CA ALA A 76 22.56 -8.24 14.01
C ALA A 76 23.64 -7.31 14.62
#